data_AF-A0ABD7HG11-F1
#
_entry.id   AF-A0ABD7HG11-F1
#
_cell.length_a   1.000
_cell.length_b   1.000
_cell.length_c   1.000
_cell.angle_alpha   90.00
_cell.angle_beta   90.00
_cell.angle_gamma   90.00
#
_symmetry.space_group_name_H-M   'P 1'
#
loop_
_entity.id
_entity.type
_entity.pdbx_description
1 polymer ?
#
loop_
_entity_poly.entity_id
_entity_poly.type
_entity_poly.pdbx_seq_one_letter_code
_entity_poly.pdbx_strand_id
1 'polypeptide(L)'
;MLKYLQRIVDALPKGTALDSTDAQGGSNLSCDDDFAGPGPGPTEYDVTTHVTTPANISPTEIVANIGDVWRSWGLKVIERSEFDKPNWFAYADDGYRLQIEIAHPATYPPTLTVISPCFPGDLRDDDLARHNPGVITQSAPTN
;
A
#
# COMPACT_ATOMS: atom_id res chain seq x y z
N MET A 1 -6.25 5.18 4.58
CA MET A 1 -4.92 4.87 3.99
C MET A 1 -3.81 4.94 5.01
N LEU A 2 -3.46 6.12 5.57
CA LEU A 2 -2.40 6.22 6.58
C LEU A 2 -2.60 5.30 7.79
N LYS A 3 -3.85 5.12 8.26
CA LYS A 3 -4.17 4.14 9.31
C LYS A 3 -3.83 2.70 8.93
N TYR A 4 -4.04 2.31 7.66
CA TYR A 4 -3.64 1.00 7.17
C TYR A 4 -2.12 0.88 7.17
N LEU A 5 -1.41 1.85 6.58
CA LEU A 5 0.06 1.86 6.52
C LEU A 5 0.69 1.81 7.92
N GLN A 6 0.18 2.61 8.86
CA GLN A 6 0.64 2.58 10.25
C GLN A 6 0.40 1.22 10.91
N ARG A 7 -0.81 0.67 10.76
CA ARG A 7 -1.16 -0.65 11.30
C ARG A 7 -0.30 -1.77 10.70
N ILE A 8 0.08 -1.66 9.43
CA ILE A 8 1.00 -2.60 8.78
C ILE A 8 2.38 -2.49 9.43
N VAL A 9 3.00 -1.31 9.43
CA VAL A 9 4.39 -1.15 9.93
C VAL A 9 4.50 -1.52 11.40
N ASP A 10 3.49 -1.21 12.22
CA ASP A 10 3.44 -1.56 13.64
C ASP A 10 3.45 -3.07 13.90
N ALA A 11 3.00 -3.88 12.92
CA ALA A 11 2.97 -5.34 13.02
C ALA A 11 4.22 -6.03 12.43
N LEU A 12 5.14 -5.28 11.84
CA LEU A 12 6.35 -5.82 11.20
C LEU A 12 7.54 -5.90 12.16
N PRO A 13 8.62 -6.62 11.78
CA PRO A 13 9.83 -6.69 12.58
C PRO A 13 10.38 -5.30 12.96
N LYS A 14 11.01 -5.23 14.14
CA LYS A 14 11.54 -3.97 14.65
C LYS A 14 12.54 -3.34 13.68
N GLY A 15 12.36 -2.05 13.40
CA GLY A 15 13.22 -1.29 12.49
C GLY A 15 12.76 -1.32 11.04
N THR A 16 11.60 -1.90 10.75
CA THR A 16 10.93 -1.70 9.45
C THR A 16 10.34 -0.29 9.37
N ALA A 17 10.45 0.33 8.20
CA ALA A 17 9.79 1.60 7.89
C ALA A 17 9.23 1.59 6.47
N LEU A 18 8.22 2.43 6.23
CA LEU A 18 7.64 2.67 4.91
C LEU A 18 8.14 4.02 4.42
N ASP A 19 8.84 4.03 3.29
CA ASP A 19 9.48 5.22 2.73
C ASP A 19 8.84 5.57 1.38
N SER A 20 8.50 6.82 1.18
CA SER A 20 7.98 7.37 -0.07
C SER A 20 8.66 8.67 -0.45
N THR A 21 9.83 8.97 0.12
CA THR A 21 10.54 10.24 -0.08
C THR A 21 11.17 10.39 -1.46
N ASP A 22 11.39 9.29 -2.17
CA ASP A 22 11.88 9.24 -3.55
C ASP A 22 10.77 9.38 -4.60
N ALA A 23 9.50 9.45 -4.17
CA ALA A 23 8.34 9.63 -5.00
C ALA A 23 7.37 10.67 -4.40
N GLN A 24 6.28 10.98 -5.13
CA GLN A 24 5.18 11.76 -4.54
C GLN A 24 4.41 10.94 -3.48
N GLY A 25 4.55 9.61 -3.52
CA GLY A 25 4.02 8.69 -2.53
C GLY A 25 2.52 8.48 -2.56
N GLY A 26 1.77 9.21 -3.40
CA GLY A 26 0.36 8.94 -3.66
C GLY A 26 -0.18 9.72 -4.85
N SER A 27 -1.22 9.20 -5.48
CA SER A 27 -1.78 9.75 -6.72
C SER A 27 -3.27 9.46 -6.87
N ASN A 28 -3.95 10.32 -7.64
CA ASN A 28 -5.34 10.09 -8.06
C ASN A 28 -5.34 9.30 -9.38
N LEU A 29 -6.03 8.16 -9.40
CA LEU A 29 -6.18 7.30 -10.58
C LEU A 29 -7.66 7.20 -10.99
N SER A 30 -7.92 7.04 -12.29
CA SER A 30 -9.29 6.80 -12.76
C SER A 30 -9.75 5.41 -12.35
N CYS A 31 -10.99 5.30 -11.90
CA CYS A 31 -11.63 4.00 -11.67
C CYS A 31 -12.28 3.41 -12.92
N ASP A 32 -12.60 4.27 -13.88
CA ASP A 32 -13.31 3.94 -15.11
C ASP A 32 -12.66 4.70 -16.26
N ASP A 33 -11.87 3.98 -17.06
CA ASP A 33 -11.16 4.55 -18.21
C ASP A 33 -12.12 4.96 -19.34
N ASP A 34 -13.36 4.44 -19.35
CA ASP A 34 -14.37 4.68 -20.38
C ASP A 34 -15.50 5.62 -19.91
N PHE A 35 -15.32 6.36 -18.81
CA PHE A 35 -16.34 7.24 -18.26
C PHE A 35 -16.80 8.31 -19.27
N ALA A 36 -18.04 8.19 -19.74
CA ALA A 36 -18.65 9.11 -20.72
C ALA A 36 -19.63 10.12 -20.09
N GLY A 37 -19.74 10.15 -18.76
CA GLY A 37 -20.64 11.05 -18.04
C GLY A 37 -20.16 12.49 -18.00
N PRO A 38 -21.02 13.45 -17.61
CA PRO A 38 -20.60 14.83 -17.41
C PRO A 38 -19.69 14.95 -16.18
N GLY A 39 -18.70 15.86 -16.25
CA GLY A 39 -17.81 16.16 -15.12
C GLY A 39 -16.64 15.16 -14.96
N PRO A 40 -15.90 15.24 -13.84
CA PRO A 40 -14.83 14.29 -13.55
C PRO A 40 -15.40 12.90 -13.23
N GLY A 41 -14.81 11.86 -13.84
CA GLY A 41 -15.18 10.47 -13.58
C GLY A 41 -14.81 9.99 -12.18
N PRO A 42 -15.32 8.81 -11.76
CA PRO A 42 -14.98 8.21 -10.48
C PRO A 42 -13.46 8.02 -10.37
N THR A 43 -12.90 8.40 -9.22
CA THR A 43 -11.46 8.42 -8.97
C THR A 43 -11.15 7.57 -7.73
N GLU A 44 -9.97 6.99 -7.68
CA GLU A 44 -9.38 6.39 -6.48
C GLU A 44 -8.07 7.11 -6.13
N TYR A 45 -7.67 7.01 -4.87
CA TYR A 45 -6.39 7.50 -4.41
C TYR A 45 -5.53 6.31 -3.99
N ASP A 46 -4.28 6.28 -4.44
CA ASP A 46 -3.27 5.33 -4.00
C ASP A 46 -2.23 6.01 -3.11
N VAL A 47 -1.67 5.24 -2.18
CA VAL A 47 -0.46 5.62 -1.44
C VAL A 47 0.51 4.48 -1.58
N THR A 48 1.68 4.80 -2.14
CA THR A 48 2.71 3.85 -2.54
C THR A 48 3.98 4.15 -1.75
N THR A 49 4.53 3.11 -1.12
CA THR A 49 5.72 3.20 -0.27
C THR A 49 6.66 2.03 -0.56
N HIS A 50 7.95 2.23 -0.37
CA HIS A 50 8.95 1.18 -0.30
C HIS A 50 9.08 0.67 1.13
N VAL A 51 9.11 -0.65 1.30
CA VAL A 51 9.35 -1.27 2.60
C VAL A 51 10.85 -1.36 2.84
N THR A 52 11.33 -0.61 3.82
CA THR A 52 12.72 -0.64 4.28
C THR A 52 12.83 -1.57 5.49
N THR A 53 13.85 -2.43 5.52
CA THR A 53 14.04 -3.44 6.57
C THR A 53 15.47 -3.41 7.13
N PRO A 54 15.66 -3.91 8.36
CA PRO A 54 17.00 -4.25 8.85
C PRO A 54 17.73 -5.21 7.90
N ALA A 55 19.06 -5.10 7.84
CA ALA A 55 19.90 -5.83 6.87
C ALA A 55 19.82 -7.38 6.97
N ASN A 56 19.32 -7.91 8.08
CA ASN A 56 19.16 -9.35 8.30
C ASN A 56 17.80 -9.91 7.85
N ILE A 57 16.92 -9.08 7.27
CA ILE A 57 15.58 -9.48 6.80
C ILE A 57 15.55 -9.37 5.29
N SER A 58 15.30 -10.48 4.61
CA SER A 58 15.26 -10.49 3.15
C SER A 58 13.98 -9.81 2.61
N PRO A 59 14.02 -9.21 1.40
CA PRO A 59 12.82 -8.65 0.77
C PRO A 59 11.66 -9.64 0.59
N THR A 60 11.95 -10.91 0.29
CA THR A 60 10.90 -11.93 0.16
C THR A 60 10.30 -12.35 1.50
N GLU A 61 11.10 -12.35 2.57
CA GLU A 61 10.62 -12.58 3.93
C GLU A 61 9.66 -11.47 4.38
N ILE A 62 9.97 -10.19 4.09
CA ILE A 62 9.07 -9.10 4.47
C ILE A 62 7.75 -9.13 3.69
N VAL A 63 7.78 -9.53 2.41
CA VAL A 63 6.55 -9.75 1.62
C VAL A 63 5.68 -10.84 2.25
N ALA A 64 6.27 -11.97 2.67
CA ALA A 64 5.55 -13.03 3.36
C ALA A 64 4.93 -12.54 4.69
N ASN A 65 5.71 -11.83 5.51
CA ASN A 65 5.26 -11.26 6.77
C ASN A 65 4.05 -10.32 6.60
N ILE A 66 4.07 -9.44 5.58
CA ILE A 66 2.93 -8.55 5.29
C ILE A 66 1.68 -9.36 4.91
N GLY A 67 1.83 -10.40 4.10
CA GLY A 67 0.72 -11.31 3.77
C GLY A 67 0.09 -11.93 5.02
N ASP A 68 0.92 -12.35 5.99
CA ASP A 68 0.44 -12.93 7.24
C ASP A 68 -0.19 -11.89 8.17
N VAL A 69 0.33 -10.66 8.21
CA VAL A 69 -0.30 -9.53 8.90
C VAL A 69 -1.73 -9.33 8.37
N TRP A 70 -1.94 -9.29 7.07
CA TRP A 70 -3.27 -9.13 6.50
C TRP A 70 -4.20 -10.31 6.80
N ARG A 71 -3.71 -11.55 6.73
CA ARG A 71 -4.48 -12.74 7.14
C ARG A 71 -4.88 -12.68 8.62
N SER A 72 -4.01 -12.18 9.48
CA SER A 72 -4.30 -12.02 10.92
C SER A 72 -5.45 -11.04 11.19
N TRP A 73 -5.72 -10.13 10.25
CA TRP A 73 -6.84 -9.19 10.32
C TRP A 73 -8.14 -9.78 9.73
N GLY A 74 -8.10 -11.02 9.25
CA GLY A 74 -9.23 -11.68 8.58
C GLY A 74 -9.40 -11.31 7.12
N LEU A 75 -8.43 -10.60 6.52
CA LEU A 75 -8.54 -10.18 5.11
C LEU A 75 -8.39 -11.38 4.18
N LYS A 76 -9.13 -11.36 3.07
CA LYS A 76 -8.91 -12.29 1.96
C LYS A 76 -7.62 -11.89 1.24
N VAL A 77 -6.58 -12.70 1.40
CA VAL A 77 -5.27 -12.52 0.75
C VAL A 77 -5.11 -13.52 -0.39
N ILE A 78 -4.81 -13.03 -1.59
CA ILE A 78 -4.62 -13.84 -2.80
C ILE A 78 -3.30 -13.51 -3.49
N GLU A 79 -2.79 -14.47 -4.24
CA GLU A 79 -1.83 -14.19 -5.33
C GLU A 79 -2.61 -13.96 -6.62
N ARG A 80 -2.03 -13.18 -7.53
CA ARG A 80 -2.56 -12.99 -8.88
C ARG A 80 -1.62 -13.62 -9.90
N SER A 81 -2.18 -14.30 -10.89
CA SER A 81 -1.41 -15.00 -11.93
C SER A 81 -0.60 -14.07 -12.83
N GLU A 82 -1.01 -12.80 -12.92
CA GLU A 82 -0.40 -11.80 -13.78
C GLU A 82 0.93 -11.25 -13.23
N PHE A 83 1.32 -11.62 -12.00
CA PHE A 83 2.48 -11.08 -11.31
C PHE A 83 3.47 -12.19 -10.93
N ASP A 84 4.76 -11.88 -11.02
CA ASP A 84 5.78 -12.77 -10.50
C ASP A 84 5.63 -12.93 -8.98
N LYS A 85 5.95 -14.14 -8.49
CA LYS A 85 5.76 -14.49 -7.08
C LYS A 85 7.04 -14.22 -6.26
N PRO A 86 6.91 -13.91 -4.95
CA PRO A 86 5.67 -13.77 -4.19
C PRO A 86 5.13 -12.33 -4.22
N ASN A 87 3.85 -12.15 -4.57
CA ASN A 87 3.13 -10.87 -4.46
C ASN A 87 1.75 -11.12 -3.86
N TRP A 88 1.32 -10.28 -2.91
CA TRP A 88 0.05 -10.46 -2.22
C TRP A 88 -0.91 -9.30 -2.49
N PHE A 89 -2.18 -9.64 -2.66
CA PHE A 89 -3.28 -8.71 -2.83
C PHE A 89 -4.35 -9.00 -1.78
N ALA A 90 -4.76 -8.00 -1.01
CA ALA A 90 -5.80 -8.12 -0.01
C ALA A 90 -6.93 -7.12 -0.24
N TYR A 91 -8.13 -7.54 0.15
CA TYR A 91 -9.36 -6.77 0.04
C TYR A 91 -9.97 -6.61 1.42
N ALA A 92 -10.20 -5.36 1.83
CA ALA A 92 -10.85 -5.03 3.09
C ALA A 92 -12.34 -4.78 2.90
N ASP A 93 -13.12 -5.04 3.95
CA ASP A 93 -14.58 -4.92 3.91
C ASP A 93 -15.07 -3.47 3.74
N ASP A 94 -14.22 -2.49 4.05
CA ASP A 94 -14.46 -1.06 3.82
C ASP A 94 -14.12 -0.63 2.37
N GLY A 95 -13.79 -1.59 1.51
CA GLY A 95 -13.51 -1.41 0.09
C GLY A 95 -12.06 -1.01 -0.23
N TYR A 96 -11.20 -0.83 0.78
CA TYR A 96 -9.78 -0.59 0.53
C TYR A 96 -9.09 -1.85 -0.02
N ARG A 97 -8.12 -1.63 -0.91
CA ARG A 97 -7.27 -2.71 -1.46
C ARG A 97 -5.83 -2.49 -1.00
N LEU A 98 -5.15 -3.58 -0.68
CA LEU A 98 -3.76 -3.58 -0.23
C LEU A 98 -2.94 -4.46 -1.17
N GLN A 99 -1.75 -3.99 -1.57
CA GLN A 99 -0.86 -4.71 -2.47
C GLN A 99 0.57 -4.64 -1.94
N ILE A 100 1.27 -5.77 -1.94
CA ILE A 100 2.69 -5.85 -1.62
C ILE A 100 3.36 -6.62 -2.75
N GLU A 101 4.25 -5.93 -3.43
CA GLU A 101 4.82 -6.39 -4.68
C GLU A 101 6.34 -6.28 -4.64
N ILE A 102 7.02 -7.29 -5.19
CA ILE A 102 8.46 -7.30 -5.34
C ILE A 102 8.84 -7.50 -6.81
N ALA A 103 9.65 -6.58 -7.32
CA ALA A 103 10.18 -6.67 -8.68
C ALA A 103 11.23 -7.79 -8.78
N HIS A 104 11.45 -8.29 -9.99
CA HIS A 104 12.55 -9.21 -10.29
C HIS A 104 13.81 -8.44 -10.73
N PRO A 105 15.01 -8.80 -10.22
CA PRO A 105 15.29 -9.77 -9.15
C PRO A 105 14.74 -9.33 -7.78
N ALA A 106 14.33 -10.30 -6.97
CA ALA A 106 13.73 -10.12 -5.63
C ALA A 106 14.73 -9.64 -4.55
N THR A 107 15.61 -8.73 -4.92
CA THR A 107 16.64 -8.07 -4.09
C THR A 107 16.31 -6.61 -3.84
N TYR A 108 15.37 -6.03 -4.58
CA TYR A 108 14.92 -4.65 -4.37
C TYR A 108 13.92 -4.56 -3.22
N PRO A 109 13.83 -3.41 -2.52
CA PRO A 109 12.77 -3.16 -1.56
C PRO A 109 11.39 -3.40 -2.20
N PRO A 110 10.50 -4.15 -1.55
CA PRO A 110 9.16 -4.36 -2.08
C PRO A 110 8.32 -3.09 -1.93
N THR A 111 7.36 -2.93 -2.83
CA THR A 111 6.43 -1.81 -2.88
C THR A 111 5.14 -2.20 -2.16
N LEU A 112 4.78 -1.42 -1.15
CA LEU A 112 3.51 -1.52 -0.43
C LEU A 112 2.58 -0.40 -0.89
N THR A 113 1.42 -0.78 -1.41
CA THR A 113 0.39 0.13 -1.90
C THR A 113 -0.91 -0.07 -1.14
N VAL A 114 -1.52 1.03 -0.69
CA VAL A 114 -2.89 1.07 -0.19
C VAL A 114 -3.71 1.87 -1.18
N ILE A 115 -4.88 1.36 -1.58
CA ILE A 115 -5.74 1.98 -2.59
C ILE A 115 -7.12 2.16 -1.99
N SER A 116 -7.68 3.37 -2.12
CA SER A 116 -9.03 3.67 -1.67
C SER A 116 -10.09 2.93 -2.50
N PRO A 117 -11.33 2.80 -1.99
CA PRO A 117 -12.48 2.63 -2.85
C PRO A 117 -12.58 3.80 -3.84
N CYS A 118 -13.25 3.57 -4.97
CA CYS A 118 -13.63 4.65 -5.86
C CYS A 118 -14.54 5.65 -5.16
N PHE A 119 -14.30 6.93 -5.38
CA PHE A 119 -15.07 8.05 -4.88
C PHE A 119 -15.45 9.02 -6.02
N PRO A 120 -16.47 9.86 -5.83
CA PRO A 120 -16.87 10.86 -6.81
C PRO A 120 -15.72 11.80 -7.22
N GLY A 121 -15.52 12.00 -8.53
CA GLY A 121 -14.38 12.76 -9.06
C GLY A 121 -14.34 14.24 -8.65
N ASP A 122 -15.46 14.80 -8.20
CA ASP A 122 -15.56 16.16 -7.66
C ASP A 122 -14.94 16.30 -6.26
N LEU A 123 -14.67 15.19 -5.57
CA LEU A 123 -13.93 15.16 -4.31
C LEU A 123 -12.42 15.00 -4.50
N ARG A 124 -11.94 14.89 -5.75
CA ARG A 124 -10.53 14.74 -6.07
C ARG A 124 -9.73 15.93 -5.56
N ASP A 125 -8.69 15.64 -4.79
CA ASP A 125 -7.70 16.61 -4.34
C ASP A 125 -6.32 16.20 -4.86
N ASP A 126 -5.81 16.97 -5.83
CA ASP A 126 -4.48 16.73 -6.43
C ASP A 126 -3.33 17.18 -5.53
N ASP A 127 -3.63 17.94 -4.48
CA ASP A 127 -2.64 18.41 -3.51
C ASP A 127 -2.52 17.48 -2.29
N LEU A 128 -3.35 16.44 -2.22
CA LEU A 128 -3.41 15.51 -1.08
C LEU A 128 -2.05 14.85 -0.79
N ALA A 129 -1.26 14.58 -1.83
CA ALA A 129 0.06 13.96 -1.68
C ALA A 129 1.04 14.79 -0.85
N ARG A 130 0.87 16.12 -0.78
CA ARG A 130 1.71 16.99 0.07
C ARG A 130 1.53 16.72 1.56
N HIS A 131 0.47 16.00 1.94
CA HIS A 131 0.20 15.60 3.32
C HIS A 131 0.74 14.21 3.65
N ASN A 132 1.39 13.52 2.71
CA ASN A 132 2.07 12.27 2.98
C ASN A 132 3.29 12.53 3.89
N PRO A 133 3.45 11.82 5.02
CA PRO A 133 4.59 12.00 5.93
C PRO A 133 5.97 11.69 5.32
N GLY A 134 6.03 11.10 4.13
CA GLY A 134 7.26 10.68 3.47
C GLY A 134 7.78 9.38 4.06
N VAL A 135 8.06 9.35 5.37
CA VAL A 135 8.48 8.14 6.10
C VAL A 135 7.51 7.81 7.22
N ILE A 136 7.04 6.57 7.27
CA ILE A 136 6.21 6.02 8.36
C ILE A 136 7.03 4.98 9.10
N THR A 137 7.23 5.18 10.40
CA THR A 137 7.94 4.25 11.29
C THR A 137 6.97 3.65 12.30
N GLN A 138 7.42 2.61 13.00
CA GLN A 138 6.62 1.96 14.03
C GLN A 138 6.26 2.93 15.16
N SER A 139 5.01 2.91 15.56
CA SER A 139 4.50 3.61 16.74
C SER A 139 5.25 3.15 17.98
N ALA A 140 5.42 4.06 18.94
CA ALA A 140 5.90 3.65 20.26
C ALA A 140 4.94 2.62 20.89
N PRO A 141 5.44 1.60 21.61
CA PRO A 141 4.57 0.67 22.31
C PRO A 141 3.67 1.45 23.27
N THR A 142 2.36 1.28 23.16
CA THR A 142 1.43 1.76 24.18
C THR A 142 1.63 0.91 25.42
N ASN A 143 2.24 1.50 26.46
CA ASN A 143 2.35 0.92 27.80
C ASN A 143 0.97 0.72 28.45
#